data_AF-A0A2S6R5E1-F1
#
_entry.id   AF-A0A2S6R5E1-F1
#
_cell.length_a   1.000
_cell.length_b   1.000
_cell.length_c   1.000
_cell.angle_alpha   90.00
_cell.angle_beta   90.00
_cell.angle_gamma   90.00
#
_symmetry.space_group_name_H-M   'P 1'
#
loop_
_entity.id
_entity.type
_entity.pdbx_description
1 polymer ?
#
loop_
_entity_poly.entity_id
_entity_poly.type
_entity_poly.pdbx_seq_one_letter_code
_entity_poly.pdbx_strand_id
1 'polypeptide(L)'
;FIVRRKGRWWAAAPKASAAPTGKCAKDQNDERPEICTYLEDLFLNSRPLRREAERSEIELGTWYFDYDKNLVLMADNPRGRLVEISLLRRAFHGTARNVIISGLIIEKYASPAQSGAIQGADSVAWTVRHNEIRFNHGAGIRTGTAMRIIDNHIHSNGQNGLVGKGDNIQIEGNILSHNNYAGFSSSWEAGGAKLVKTTNLVVRGNCVHNNIGSGLWTDISNIHSLYEGNRVFANSSEGIHHEISYDAVIRDNKVFANGHGHDSWLFGAQILISTSQNVEVYGNHVEVAPGYGDGIVLLQQDRGDGLHGAFRTSGNRVHGNLIVYGGKNGISGAAGDYDNEALFSSGNHFNGNSYKALGGNEEHWAWDEEKEDRQRYRTWGEWRETGQEEDGKFEIEGHEPLDLECGNMPVGPALRQVGG
;
A
#
# COMPACT_ATOMS: atom_id res chain seq x y z
N PHE A 1 26.22 28.73 -2.35
CA PHE A 1 27.34 28.55 -3.31
C PHE A 1 27.75 27.09 -3.33
N ILE A 2 27.81 26.46 -4.51
CA ILE A 2 28.29 25.08 -4.66
C ILE A 2 29.75 25.10 -5.13
N VAL A 3 30.66 24.45 -4.40
CA VAL A 3 32.10 24.43 -4.70
C VAL A 3 32.59 23.01 -4.99
N ARG A 4 33.54 22.87 -5.91
CA ARG A 4 34.15 21.57 -6.24
C ARG A 4 35.41 21.35 -5.38
N ARG A 5 35.46 20.27 -4.62
CA ARG A 5 36.62 19.88 -3.80
C ARG A 5 36.83 18.37 -3.85
N LYS A 6 38.07 17.94 -4.15
CA LYS A 6 38.45 16.52 -4.25
C LYS A 6 37.49 15.71 -5.14
N GLY A 7 37.18 16.23 -6.33
CA GLY A 7 36.30 15.57 -7.30
C GLY A 7 34.79 15.71 -7.05
N ARG A 8 34.35 16.08 -5.84
CA ARG A 8 32.94 16.18 -5.45
C ARG A 8 32.46 17.63 -5.32
N TRP A 9 31.14 17.82 -5.36
CA TRP A 9 30.48 19.11 -5.20
C TRP A 9 29.91 19.26 -3.79
N TRP A 10 30.07 20.45 -3.22
CA TRP A 10 29.77 20.76 -1.83
C TRP A 10 28.93 22.01 -1.76
N ALA A 11 27.86 21.98 -0.99
CA ALA A 11 27.01 23.13 -0.71
C ALA A 11 26.72 23.21 0.79
N ALA A 12 26.69 24.43 1.33
CA ALA A 12 26.06 24.65 2.63
C ALA A 12 24.57 24.34 2.50
N ALA A 13 24.05 23.56 3.44
CA ALA A 13 22.65 23.21 3.54
C ALA A 13 22.02 23.92 4.74
N PRO A 14 20.73 24.24 4.69
CA PRO A 14 19.99 24.70 5.87
C PRO A 14 20.02 23.63 6.95
N LYS A 15 19.95 24.05 8.22
CA LYS A 15 19.88 23.12 9.34
C LYS A 15 18.63 22.26 9.21
N ALA A 16 18.81 20.95 9.39
CA ALA A 16 17.72 19.98 9.39
C ALA A 16 16.63 20.41 10.38
N SER A 17 15.37 20.31 9.94
CA SER A 17 14.25 20.96 10.63
C SER A 17 13.55 20.06 11.66
N ALA A 18 13.84 18.76 11.66
CA ALA A 18 13.16 17.78 12.51
C ALA A 18 14.03 16.57 12.84
N ALA A 19 13.65 15.85 13.89
CA ALA A 19 14.21 14.55 14.21
C ALA A 19 13.80 13.49 13.15
N PRO A 20 14.63 12.47 12.90
CA PRO A 20 14.28 11.39 12.00
C PRO A 20 13.04 10.62 12.49
N THR A 21 12.22 10.14 11.57
CA THR A 21 10.98 9.41 11.88
C THR A 21 10.78 8.21 10.96
N GLY A 22 10.31 7.11 11.52
CA GLY A 22 9.90 5.90 10.80
C GLY A 22 10.89 4.75 10.92
N LYS A 23 10.71 3.72 10.09
CA LYS A 23 11.52 2.51 10.07
C LYS A 23 11.87 2.13 8.64
N CYS A 24 13.15 1.97 8.34
CA CYS A 24 13.60 1.58 7.01
C CYS A 24 13.47 0.08 6.76
N ALA A 25 13.28 -0.26 5.48
CA ALA A 25 13.38 -1.63 5.04
C ALA A 25 14.82 -2.11 5.26
N LYS A 26 14.95 -3.22 6.00
CA LYS A 26 16.21 -3.91 6.23
C LYS A 26 16.64 -4.60 4.93
N ASP A 27 17.95 -4.69 4.70
CA ASP A 27 18.46 -5.56 3.64
C ASP A 27 18.55 -7.01 4.14
N GLN A 28 18.99 -7.93 3.28
CA GLN A 28 19.08 -9.36 3.60
C GLN A 28 20.00 -9.68 4.79
N ASN A 29 20.90 -8.77 5.15
CA ASN A 29 21.84 -8.93 6.25
C ASN A 29 21.40 -8.19 7.53
N ASP A 30 20.26 -7.51 7.49
CA ASP A 30 19.77 -6.67 8.58
C ASP A 30 20.68 -5.47 8.92
N GLU A 31 21.43 -4.96 7.94
CA GLU A 31 22.50 -3.97 8.16
C GLU A 31 22.20 -2.58 7.58
N ARG A 32 21.06 -2.40 6.89
CA ARG A 32 20.79 -1.15 6.19
C ARG A 32 20.65 0.02 7.17
N PRO A 33 21.43 1.11 7.00
CA PRO A 33 21.30 2.28 7.86
C PRO A 33 19.91 2.92 7.70
N GLU A 34 19.40 3.55 8.77
CA GLU A 34 18.06 4.17 8.85
C GLU A 34 17.93 5.48 8.01
N ILE A 35 18.46 5.49 6.78
CA ILE A 35 18.55 6.66 5.90
C ILE A 35 17.19 7.21 5.48
N CYS A 36 16.18 6.35 5.34
CA CYS A 36 14.82 6.74 4.97
C CYS A 36 14.15 7.58 6.06
N THR A 37 14.64 7.56 7.31
CA THR A 37 14.03 8.31 8.40
C THR A 37 14.35 9.80 8.35
N TYR A 38 15.33 10.20 7.52
CA TYR A 38 15.78 11.58 7.36
C TYR A 38 15.05 12.32 6.25
N LEU A 39 14.42 13.44 6.59
CA LEU A 39 13.32 14.01 5.79
C LEU A 39 13.74 14.79 4.54
N GLU A 40 14.98 15.26 4.48
CA GLU A 40 15.44 16.07 3.37
C GLU A 40 15.73 15.20 2.14
N ASP A 41 15.38 15.67 0.96
CA ASP A 41 15.68 15.02 -0.30
C ASP A 41 16.33 16.03 -1.22
N LEU A 42 17.40 15.60 -1.91
CA LEU A 42 18.12 16.42 -2.86
C LEU A 42 17.63 16.10 -4.27
N PHE A 43 17.34 17.14 -5.04
CA PHE A 43 16.85 17.04 -6.40
C PHE A 43 17.81 17.72 -7.37
N LEU A 44 17.94 17.13 -8.55
CA LEU A 44 18.71 17.66 -9.66
C LEU A 44 17.82 17.70 -10.90
N ASN A 45 17.50 18.90 -11.38
CA ASN A 45 16.49 19.12 -12.43
C ASN A 45 15.16 18.40 -12.13
N SER A 46 14.63 18.60 -10.91
CA SER A 46 13.41 17.95 -10.40
C SER A 46 13.42 16.42 -10.35
N ARG A 47 14.60 15.77 -10.44
CA ARG A 47 14.74 14.33 -10.20
C ARG A 47 15.38 14.08 -8.83
N PRO A 48 14.80 13.23 -7.97
CA PRO A 48 15.42 12.91 -6.68
C PRO A 48 16.74 12.16 -6.89
N LEU A 49 17.74 12.47 -6.06
CA LEU A 49 18.99 11.73 -5.95
C LEU A 49 18.90 10.75 -4.76
N ARG A 50 19.58 9.62 -4.86
CA ARG A 50 19.62 8.61 -3.79
C ARG A 50 20.51 9.09 -2.65
N ARG A 51 19.97 9.12 -1.43
CA ARG A 51 20.74 9.44 -0.23
C ARG A 51 21.62 8.25 0.16
N GLU A 52 22.89 8.51 0.45
CA GLU A 52 23.81 7.53 1.02
C GLU A 52 24.04 7.78 2.50
N ALA A 53 24.33 6.72 3.25
CA ALA A 53 24.57 6.77 4.68
C ALA A 53 25.96 7.32 5.00
N GLU A 54 26.93 7.02 4.14
CA GLU A 54 28.30 7.45 4.30
C GLU A 54 28.78 8.35 3.17
N ARG A 55 29.69 9.24 3.53
CA ARG A 55 30.43 10.03 2.54
C ARG A 55 31.21 9.14 1.56
N SER A 56 31.66 7.96 1.97
CA SER A 56 32.43 7.01 1.14
C SER A 56 31.68 6.66 -0.15
N GLU A 57 30.37 6.45 -0.01
CA GLU A 57 29.45 5.81 -0.95
C GLU A 57 28.95 6.76 -2.06
N ILE A 58 29.33 8.04 -2.01
CA ILE A 58 28.87 9.03 -2.99
C ILE A 58 29.42 8.70 -4.39
N GLU A 59 28.50 8.43 -5.30
CA GLU A 59 28.68 8.16 -6.74
C GLU A 59 27.68 9.00 -7.57
N LEU A 60 27.72 8.87 -8.90
CA LEU A 60 26.76 9.57 -9.76
C LEU A 60 25.33 9.12 -9.44
N GLY A 61 24.39 10.07 -9.35
CA GLY A 61 23.01 9.81 -8.95
C GLY A 61 22.78 9.81 -7.43
N THR A 62 23.84 9.96 -6.62
CA THR A 62 23.75 9.87 -5.16
C THR A 62 24.26 11.12 -4.45
N TRP A 63 23.88 11.26 -3.18
CA TRP A 63 24.23 12.41 -2.35
C TRP A 63 24.33 12.05 -0.86
N TYR A 64 24.99 12.90 -0.08
CA TYR A 64 25.17 12.72 1.36
C TYR A 64 24.95 14.05 2.09
N PHE A 65 24.34 13.98 3.28
CA PHE A 65 24.17 15.11 4.19
C PHE A 65 25.08 14.94 5.42
N ASP A 66 26.08 15.81 5.57
CA ASP A 66 26.89 15.94 6.80
C ASP A 66 26.11 16.83 7.78
N TYR A 67 25.34 16.21 8.69
CA TYR A 67 24.45 16.94 9.63
C TYR A 67 25.23 17.75 10.66
N ASP A 68 26.42 17.30 11.06
CA ASP A 68 27.28 18.01 12.00
C ASP A 68 27.75 19.34 11.42
N LYS A 69 28.02 19.37 10.11
CA LYS A 69 28.52 20.57 9.41
C LYS A 69 27.48 21.31 8.60
N ASN A 70 26.26 20.77 8.49
CA ASN A 70 25.22 21.24 7.57
C ASN A 70 25.75 21.39 6.13
N LEU A 71 26.34 20.31 5.61
CA LEU A 71 26.89 20.27 4.25
C LEU A 71 26.23 19.17 3.42
N VAL A 72 25.81 19.52 2.21
CA VAL A 72 25.39 18.58 1.17
C VAL A 72 26.56 18.29 0.25
N LEU A 73 26.78 17.00 -0.01
CA LEU A 73 27.79 16.51 -0.93
C LEU A 73 27.11 15.70 -2.05
N MET A 74 27.56 15.91 -3.29
CA MET A 74 27.08 15.13 -4.45
C MET A 74 28.22 14.90 -5.45
N ALA A 75 28.15 13.79 -6.22
CA ALA A 75 29.10 13.54 -7.31
C ALA A 75 28.71 14.30 -8.59
N ASP A 76 27.40 14.43 -8.83
CA ASP A 76 26.83 15.07 -10.01
C ASP A 76 27.31 16.52 -10.20
N ASN A 77 27.68 16.88 -11.43
CA ASN A 77 28.10 18.23 -11.80
C ASN A 77 26.92 19.23 -11.82
N PRO A 78 26.75 20.15 -10.86
CA PRO A 78 25.57 21.00 -10.76
C PRO A 78 25.57 22.18 -11.74
N ARG A 79 26.64 22.38 -12.53
CA ARG A 79 26.75 23.55 -13.43
C ARG A 79 25.64 23.56 -14.48
N GLY A 80 24.90 24.68 -14.55
CA GLY A 80 23.79 24.84 -15.49
C GLY A 80 22.57 23.97 -15.17
N ARG A 81 22.52 23.34 -13.98
CA ARG A 81 21.43 22.48 -13.54
C ARG A 81 20.80 23.06 -12.27
N LEU A 82 19.50 22.86 -12.11
CA LEU A 82 18.78 23.24 -10.90
C LEU A 82 19.06 22.21 -9.81
N VAL A 83 19.53 22.65 -8.65
CA VAL A 83 19.71 21.81 -7.45
C VAL A 83 18.81 22.34 -6.35
N GLU A 84 17.94 21.50 -5.82
CA GLU A 84 16.96 21.84 -4.79
C GLU A 84 17.06 20.84 -3.64
N ILE A 85 16.81 21.28 -2.41
CA ILE A 85 16.69 20.39 -1.25
C ILE A 85 15.37 20.67 -0.54
N SER A 86 14.63 19.63 -0.18
CA SER A 86 13.38 19.77 0.59
C SER A 86 13.66 20.22 2.02
N LEU A 87 12.77 21.07 2.57
CA LEU A 87 12.91 21.63 3.93
C LEU A 87 11.57 21.79 4.63
N LEU A 88 10.58 22.36 3.93
CA LEU A 88 9.24 22.55 4.47
C LEU A 88 8.55 21.19 4.59
N ARG A 89 7.87 20.96 5.71
CA ARG A 89 7.24 19.67 6.01
C ARG A 89 5.84 19.51 5.42
N ARG A 90 5.16 20.62 5.11
CA ARG A 90 3.74 20.63 4.73
C ARG A 90 3.46 21.77 3.76
N ALA A 91 2.65 21.50 2.76
CA ALA A 91 2.08 22.47 1.84
C ALA A 91 0.80 23.09 2.42
N PHE A 92 -0.09 22.22 2.92
CA PHE A 92 -1.41 22.59 3.43
C PHE A 92 -1.65 21.90 4.77
N HIS A 93 -2.08 22.68 5.76
CA HIS A 93 -2.49 22.16 7.07
C HIS A 93 -3.39 23.18 7.79
N GLY A 94 -4.19 22.73 8.74
CA GLY A 94 -5.00 23.60 9.58
C GLY A 94 -6.38 23.00 9.90
N THR A 95 -7.17 23.77 10.66
CA THR A 95 -8.47 23.35 11.20
C THR A 95 -9.67 23.90 10.42
N ALA A 96 -9.42 24.61 9.32
CA ALA A 96 -10.49 25.15 8.48
C ALA A 96 -11.38 24.02 7.97
N ARG A 97 -12.67 24.31 7.75
CA ARG A 97 -13.65 23.35 7.23
C ARG A 97 -13.90 23.62 5.74
N ASN A 98 -14.25 22.59 4.97
CA ASN A 98 -14.69 22.73 3.58
C ASN A 98 -13.68 23.42 2.65
N VAL A 99 -12.38 23.20 2.85
CA VAL A 99 -11.33 23.71 1.97
C VAL A 99 -11.26 22.87 0.70
N ILE A 100 -11.03 23.52 -0.44
CA ILE A 100 -10.78 22.85 -1.73
C ILE A 100 -9.33 23.08 -2.13
N ILE A 101 -8.60 22.00 -2.38
CA ILE A 101 -7.23 22.00 -2.91
C ILE A 101 -7.27 21.33 -4.28
N SER A 102 -7.04 22.09 -5.36
CA SER A 102 -7.27 21.57 -6.71
C SER A 102 -6.43 22.17 -7.81
N GLY A 103 -6.03 21.33 -8.78
CA GLY A 103 -5.30 21.74 -9.98
C GLY A 103 -3.83 22.09 -9.72
N LEU A 104 -3.23 21.51 -8.68
CA LEU A 104 -1.87 21.82 -8.24
C LEU A 104 -0.89 20.66 -8.49
N ILE A 105 0.38 21.01 -8.65
CA ILE A 105 1.51 20.10 -8.41
C ILE A 105 1.99 20.38 -6.99
N ILE A 106 2.00 19.36 -6.14
CA ILE A 106 2.40 19.44 -4.72
C ILE A 106 3.57 18.49 -4.51
N GLU A 107 4.77 19.05 -4.46
CA GLU A 107 6.00 18.26 -4.47
C GLU A 107 7.13 18.80 -3.57
N LYS A 108 8.09 17.93 -3.27
CA LYS A 108 9.36 18.24 -2.60
C LYS A 108 9.23 18.77 -1.17
N TYR A 109 8.20 18.31 -0.44
CA TYR A 109 8.08 18.56 0.99
C TYR A 109 8.81 17.49 1.80
N ALA A 110 9.59 17.93 2.80
CA ALA A 110 10.28 17.10 3.78
C ALA A 110 9.29 16.55 4.83
N SER A 111 8.21 15.91 4.36
CA SER A 111 7.14 15.41 5.22
C SER A 111 7.67 14.28 6.11
N PRO A 112 7.42 14.28 7.43
CA PRO A 112 7.74 13.14 8.29
C PRO A 112 7.02 11.86 7.87
N ALA A 113 7.55 10.70 8.28
CA ALA A 113 6.84 9.44 8.17
C ALA A 113 5.46 9.53 8.86
N GLN A 114 4.47 8.85 8.29
CA GLN A 114 3.06 8.87 8.67
C GLN A 114 2.44 10.29 8.63
N SER A 115 3.07 11.26 7.96
CA SER A 115 2.54 12.61 7.75
C SER A 115 2.50 12.95 6.26
N GLY A 116 1.48 13.70 5.85
CA GLY A 116 1.30 14.14 4.47
C GLY A 116 1.83 15.55 4.21
N ALA A 117 2.26 15.81 2.98
CA ALA A 117 2.47 17.17 2.48
C ALA A 117 1.16 17.98 2.53
N ILE A 118 0.03 17.33 2.21
CA ILE A 118 -1.29 17.77 2.63
C ILE A 118 -1.59 17.11 3.98
N GLN A 119 -1.53 17.87 5.07
CA GLN A 119 -1.76 17.40 6.43
C GLN A 119 -3.19 17.75 6.86
N GLY A 120 -4.11 16.84 6.58
CA GLY A 120 -5.54 16.98 6.84
C GLY A 120 -6.00 16.43 8.19
N ALA A 121 -5.11 15.94 9.05
CA ALA A 121 -5.48 15.28 10.32
C ALA A 121 -6.43 16.11 11.22
N ASP A 122 -6.24 17.43 11.25
CA ASP A 122 -7.06 18.37 12.04
C ASP A 122 -8.15 19.07 11.20
N SER A 123 -8.27 18.69 9.93
CA SER A 123 -9.23 19.27 9.00
C SER A 123 -10.58 18.56 9.06
N VAL A 124 -11.62 19.24 8.58
CA VAL A 124 -12.93 18.62 8.38
C VAL A 124 -13.45 18.94 6.98
N ALA A 125 -13.87 17.90 6.27
CA ALA A 125 -14.52 18.01 4.96
C ALA A 125 -13.70 18.72 3.88
N TRP A 126 -12.37 18.60 3.92
CA TRP A 126 -11.54 19.08 2.82
C TRP A 126 -11.75 18.23 1.56
N THR A 127 -11.71 18.87 0.39
CA THR A 127 -11.74 18.21 -0.91
C THR A 127 -10.40 18.44 -1.62
N VAL A 128 -9.63 17.37 -1.79
CA VAL A 128 -8.37 17.35 -2.53
C VAL A 128 -8.64 16.70 -3.87
N ARG A 129 -8.59 17.47 -4.97
CA ARG A 129 -8.95 16.93 -6.30
C ARG A 129 -8.14 17.43 -7.47
N HIS A 130 -7.93 16.58 -8.48
CA HIS A 130 -7.24 16.95 -9.72
C HIS A 130 -5.82 17.51 -9.47
N ASN A 131 -5.09 16.93 -8.52
CA ASN A 131 -3.72 17.32 -8.22
C ASN A 131 -2.72 16.24 -8.64
N GLU A 132 -1.47 16.66 -8.86
CA GLU A 132 -0.30 15.78 -8.95
C GLU A 132 0.48 15.93 -7.64
N ILE A 133 0.58 14.86 -6.86
CA ILE A 133 1.16 14.87 -5.52
C ILE A 133 2.30 13.87 -5.48
N ARG A 134 3.54 14.38 -5.51
CA ARG A 134 4.73 13.57 -5.73
C ARG A 134 5.97 14.05 -5.01
N PHE A 135 6.94 13.17 -4.83
CA PHE A 135 8.26 13.51 -4.27
C PHE A 135 8.19 14.21 -2.91
N ASN A 136 7.16 13.89 -2.11
CA ASN A 136 7.10 14.28 -0.71
C ASN A 136 7.71 13.14 0.10
N HIS A 137 8.59 13.45 1.04
CA HIS A 137 9.41 12.44 1.70
C HIS A 137 8.61 11.38 2.49
N GLY A 138 7.64 11.83 3.29
CA GLY A 138 6.66 10.96 3.95
C GLY A 138 5.53 10.58 3.01
N ALA A 139 4.30 10.78 3.47
CA ALA A 139 3.11 10.58 2.65
C ALA A 139 2.82 11.79 1.75
N GLY A 140 2.08 11.58 0.66
CA GLY A 140 1.50 12.67 -0.12
C GLY A 140 0.38 13.39 0.63
N ILE A 141 -0.56 12.59 1.16
CA ILE A 141 -1.74 13.08 1.89
C ILE A 141 -1.84 12.37 3.25
N ARG A 142 -2.17 13.12 4.31
CA ARG A 142 -2.72 12.58 5.54
C ARG A 142 -4.17 13.00 5.69
N THR A 143 -5.08 12.05 5.80
CA THR A 143 -6.52 12.31 5.87
C THR A 143 -6.98 12.76 7.26
N GLY A 144 -8.16 13.38 7.28
CA GLY A 144 -8.97 13.68 8.45
C GLY A 144 -10.45 13.47 8.14
N THR A 145 -11.32 13.73 9.11
CA THR A 145 -12.75 13.43 9.03
C THR A 145 -13.44 14.09 7.83
N ALA A 146 -14.29 13.32 7.16
CA ALA A 146 -15.11 13.70 6.01
C ALA A 146 -14.32 14.20 4.78
N MET A 147 -13.00 13.99 4.74
CA MET A 147 -12.19 14.38 3.59
C MET A 147 -12.57 13.59 2.34
N ARG A 148 -12.53 14.27 1.19
CA ARG A 148 -12.71 13.69 -0.13
C ARG A 148 -11.43 13.84 -0.95
N ILE A 149 -10.88 12.72 -1.40
CA ILE A 149 -9.65 12.63 -2.18
C ILE A 149 -10.07 12.08 -3.54
N ILE A 150 -10.17 12.95 -4.54
CA ILE A 150 -10.86 12.65 -5.80
C ILE A 150 -9.96 12.94 -7.01
N ASP A 151 -9.81 11.99 -7.93
CA ASP A 151 -9.16 12.20 -9.24
C ASP A 151 -7.74 12.81 -9.17
N ASN A 152 -6.96 12.44 -8.16
CA ASN A 152 -5.55 12.85 -8.03
C ASN A 152 -4.61 11.80 -8.60
N HIS A 153 -3.44 12.24 -9.06
CA HIS A 153 -2.29 11.36 -9.28
C HIS A 153 -1.34 11.51 -8.09
N ILE A 154 -1.29 10.49 -7.23
CA ILE A 154 -0.54 10.48 -5.98
C ILE A 154 0.58 9.46 -6.10
N HIS A 155 1.77 9.90 -6.43
CA HIS A 155 2.80 8.99 -6.87
C HIS A 155 4.19 9.38 -6.43
N SER A 156 5.10 8.42 -6.36
CA SER A 156 6.51 8.70 -6.08
C SER A 156 6.72 9.53 -4.80
N ASN A 157 5.88 9.33 -3.79
CA ASN A 157 6.14 9.83 -2.44
C ASN A 157 7.05 8.85 -1.70
N GLY A 158 7.80 9.32 -0.71
CA GLY A 158 8.90 8.57 -0.13
C GLY A 158 8.45 7.46 0.80
N GLN A 159 7.24 7.52 1.36
CA GLN A 159 6.63 6.46 2.17
C GLN A 159 5.32 5.91 1.58
N ASN A 160 4.19 6.61 1.75
CA ASN A 160 2.90 6.21 1.23
C ASN A 160 2.36 7.25 0.25
N GLY A 161 1.46 6.87 -0.65
CA GLY A 161 0.64 7.86 -1.34
C GLY A 161 -0.27 8.59 -0.34
N LEU A 162 -0.97 7.82 0.48
CA LEU A 162 -1.95 8.30 1.46
C LEU A 162 -1.81 7.58 2.80
N VAL A 163 -1.90 8.34 3.89
CA VAL A 163 -2.06 7.81 5.25
C VAL A 163 -3.24 8.48 5.94
N GLY A 164 -3.69 7.98 7.09
CA GLY A 164 -4.48 8.80 8.01
C GLY A 164 -5.57 8.06 8.77
N LYS A 165 -6.51 8.84 9.30
CA LYS A 165 -7.60 8.39 10.17
C LYS A 165 -8.78 9.36 10.09
N GLY A 166 -9.93 8.92 10.57
CA GLY A 166 -11.15 9.74 10.67
C GLY A 166 -12.37 9.08 10.03
N ASP A 167 -13.53 9.69 10.21
CA ASP A 167 -14.80 9.11 9.77
C ASP A 167 -15.25 9.66 8.42
N ASN A 168 -16.02 8.87 7.67
CA ASN A 168 -16.68 9.26 6.42
C ASN A 168 -15.70 9.77 5.34
N ILE A 169 -14.51 9.18 5.28
CA ILE A 169 -13.48 9.52 4.29
C ILE A 169 -13.84 8.88 2.95
N GLN A 170 -13.66 9.64 1.86
CA GLN A 170 -13.88 9.18 0.48
C GLN A 170 -12.58 9.26 -0.31
N ILE A 171 -12.12 8.14 -0.87
CA ILE A 171 -10.94 8.03 -1.73
C ILE A 171 -11.42 7.45 -3.06
N GLU A 172 -11.64 8.32 -4.05
CA GLU A 172 -12.36 7.97 -5.27
C GLU A 172 -11.59 8.39 -6.54
N GLY A 173 -11.49 7.50 -7.53
CA GLY A 173 -10.97 7.86 -8.86
C GLY A 173 -9.48 8.25 -8.91
N ASN A 174 -8.67 7.94 -7.91
CA ASN A 174 -7.26 8.34 -7.88
C ASN A 174 -6.34 7.31 -8.54
N ILE A 175 -5.18 7.75 -9.02
CA ILE A 175 -4.04 6.87 -9.33
C ILE A 175 -3.01 6.98 -8.20
N LEU A 176 -2.76 5.88 -7.48
CA LEU A 176 -1.75 5.78 -6.43
C LEU A 176 -0.62 4.87 -6.90
N SER A 177 0.54 5.44 -7.24
CA SER A 177 1.58 4.64 -7.91
C SER A 177 3.01 4.92 -7.50
N HIS A 178 3.89 3.93 -7.57
CA HIS A 178 5.34 4.12 -7.38
C HIS A 178 5.72 4.82 -6.07
N ASN A 179 4.88 4.73 -5.03
CA ASN A 179 5.19 5.28 -3.73
C ASN A 179 6.18 4.37 -2.99
N ASN A 180 6.77 4.94 -1.93
CA ASN A 180 7.85 4.40 -1.12
C ASN A 180 9.25 4.45 -1.76
N TYR A 181 9.61 5.54 -2.47
CA TYR A 181 10.96 5.64 -3.05
C TYR A 181 12.07 5.75 -2.00
N ALA A 182 11.75 6.19 -0.77
CA ALA A 182 12.75 6.37 0.29
C ALA A 182 13.11 5.04 0.96
N GLY A 183 12.33 3.97 0.74
CA GLY A 183 12.63 2.63 1.24
C GLY A 183 12.24 2.42 2.70
N PHE A 184 11.08 2.94 3.12
CA PHE A 184 10.46 2.55 4.38
C PHE A 184 10.04 1.08 4.36
N SER A 185 10.05 0.45 5.53
CA SER A 185 9.68 -0.96 5.68
C SER A 185 8.19 -1.16 5.43
N SER A 186 7.83 -2.02 4.47
CA SER A 186 6.44 -2.42 4.21
C SER A 186 5.81 -3.12 5.43
N SER A 187 6.60 -3.90 6.19
CA SER A 187 6.16 -4.53 7.45
C SER A 187 5.90 -3.55 8.60
N TRP A 188 6.26 -2.27 8.44
CA TRP A 188 5.89 -1.21 9.37
C TRP A 188 4.71 -0.41 8.83
N GLU A 189 4.93 0.30 7.72
CA GLU A 189 3.92 1.01 6.93
C GLU A 189 4.58 1.65 5.71
N ALA A 190 4.28 1.14 4.51
CA ALA A 190 4.65 1.75 3.24
C ALA A 190 3.71 1.27 2.13
N GLY A 191 3.59 2.03 1.03
CA GLY A 191 2.85 1.58 -0.16
C GLY A 191 1.87 2.60 -0.73
N GLY A 192 0.72 2.15 -1.22
CA GLY A 192 -0.31 3.02 -1.80
C GLY A 192 -1.03 3.83 -0.73
N ALA A 193 -1.90 3.19 0.05
CA ALA A 193 -2.65 3.84 1.12
C ALA A 193 -2.69 2.99 2.40
N LYS A 194 -2.52 3.61 3.57
CA LYS A 194 -2.81 2.98 4.87
C LYS A 194 -3.72 3.87 5.74
N LEU A 195 -4.86 3.33 6.17
CA LEU A 195 -5.81 4.03 7.01
C LEU A 195 -5.98 3.32 8.34
N VAL A 196 -6.11 4.10 9.41
CA VAL A 196 -6.34 3.55 10.74
C VAL A 196 -7.53 4.20 11.42
N LYS A 197 -8.27 3.44 12.23
CA LYS A 197 -9.36 3.95 13.08
C LYS A 197 -10.35 4.79 12.28
N THR A 198 -10.85 4.24 11.17
CA THR A 198 -11.86 4.87 10.33
C THR A 198 -13.24 4.25 10.55
N THR A 199 -14.27 5.08 10.44
CA THR A 199 -15.67 4.65 10.36
C THR A 199 -16.23 5.08 9.01
N ASN A 200 -16.96 4.20 8.30
CA ASN A 200 -17.58 4.51 7.00
C ASN A 200 -16.56 4.99 5.94
N LEU A 201 -15.43 4.30 5.82
CA LEU A 201 -14.44 4.57 4.78
C LEU A 201 -14.95 4.08 3.42
N VAL A 202 -14.82 4.91 2.38
CA VAL A 202 -15.10 4.52 1.00
C VAL A 202 -13.83 4.65 0.16
N VAL A 203 -13.41 3.54 -0.45
CA VAL A 203 -12.31 3.44 -1.40
C VAL A 203 -12.84 2.88 -2.71
N ARG A 204 -13.09 3.75 -3.69
CA ARG A 204 -13.81 3.37 -4.91
C ARG A 204 -13.11 3.78 -6.19
N GLY A 205 -13.05 2.88 -7.17
CA GLY A 205 -12.67 3.22 -8.54
C GLY A 205 -11.25 3.78 -8.66
N ASN A 206 -10.34 3.43 -7.74
CA ASN A 206 -8.94 3.86 -7.80
C ASN A 206 -8.10 2.87 -8.61
N CYS A 207 -7.03 3.35 -9.23
CA CYS A 207 -5.96 2.51 -9.76
C CYS A 207 -4.74 2.59 -8.84
N VAL A 208 -4.31 1.47 -8.27
CA VAL A 208 -3.26 1.43 -7.25
C VAL A 208 -2.18 0.43 -7.64
N HIS A 209 -1.01 0.92 -8.01
CA HIS A 209 -0.02 0.04 -8.63
C HIS A 209 1.45 0.39 -8.43
N ASN A 210 2.32 -0.62 -8.55
CA ASN A 210 3.77 -0.45 -8.49
C ASN A 210 4.27 0.27 -7.23
N ASN A 211 3.54 0.19 -6.12
CA ASN A 211 4.01 0.72 -4.84
C ASN A 211 4.93 -0.31 -4.17
N ILE A 212 6.00 0.17 -3.52
CA ILE A 212 6.86 -0.70 -2.70
C ILE A 212 6.20 -0.80 -1.32
N GLY A 213 5.33 -1.81 -1.15
CA GLY A 213 4.44 -2.01 -0.01
C GLY A 213 3.07 -2.48 -0.47
N SER A 214 2.08 -2.43 0.43
CA SER A 214 0.71 -2.86 0.11
C SER A 214 0.01 -1.81 -0.76
N GLY A 215 -0.95 -2.24 -1.59
CA GLY A 215 -1.74 -1.33 -2.40
C GLY A 215 -2.69 -0.50 -1.54
N LEU A 216 -3.70 -1.15 -0.97
CA LEU A 216 -4.73 -0.54 -0.12
C LEU A 216 -4.77 -1.27 1.22
N TRP A 217 -4.51 -0.56 2.32
CA TRP A 217 -4.42 -1.15 3.65
C TRP A 217 -5.30 -0.38 4.65
N THR A 218 -6.13 -1.11 5.39
CA THR A 218 -6.71 -0.62 6.65
C THR A 218 -6.14 -1.41 7.80
N ASP A 219 -5.72 -0.73 8.84
CA ASP A 219 -5.12 -1.30 10.04
C ASP A 219 -5.70 -0.63 11.30
N ILE A 220 -5.80 -1.36 12.40
CA ILE A 220 -6.29 -0.91 13.71
C ILE A 220 -7.71 -0.31 13.65
N SER A 221 -8.69 -1.16 13.96
CA SER A 221 -10.07 -0.76 14.30
C SER A 221 -10.79 0.08 13.25
N ASN A 222 -10.73 -0.33 11.99
CA ASN A 222 -11.60 0.23 10.95
C ASN A 222 -12.93 -0.52 10.94
N ILE A 223 -14.04 0.19 10.74
CA ILE A 223 -15.38 -0.43 10.69
C ILE A 223 -16.24 0.24 9.63
N HIS A 224 -17.06 -0.56 8.95
CA HIS A 224 -17.87 -0.19 7.80
C HIS A 224 -17.03 0.35 6.62
N SER A 225 -15.92 -0.33 6.31
CA SER A 225 -15.09 0.02 5.14
C SER A 225 -15.68 -0.55 3.85
N LEU A 226 -15.64 0.20 2.76
CA LEU A 226 -16.04 -0.23 1.43
C LEU A 226 -14.86 -0.10 0.45
N TYR A 227 -14.48 -1.21 -0.17
CA TYR A 227 -13.55 -1.28 -1.29
C TYR A 227 -14.32 -1.72 -2.54
N GLU A 228 -14.52 -0.82 -3.49
CA GLU A 228 -15.40 -1.08 -4.64
C GLU A 228 -14.78 -0.67 -5.97
N GLY A 229 -14.78 -1.56 -6.96
CA GLY A 229 -14.43 -1.19 -8.33
C GLY A 229 -12.98 -0.72 -8.51
N ASN A 230 -12.08 -1.03 -7.57
CA ASN A 230 -10.68 -0.62 -7.66
C ASN A 230 -9.91 -1.58 -8.58
N ARG A 231 -8.85 -1.06 -9.21
CA ARG A 231 -7.86 -1.83 -9.97
C ARG A 231 -6.53 -1.78 -9.22
N VAL A 232 -6.09 -2.89 -8.66
CA VAL A 232 -4.93 -2.94 -7.75
C VAL A 232 -3.92 -3.97 -8.22
N PHE A 233 -2.73 -3.54 -8.61
CA PHE A 233 -1.77 -4.47 -9.24
C PHE A 233 -0.30 -4.12 -9.07
N ALA A 234 0.57 -5.13 -9.21
CA ALA A 234 2.02 -4.95 -9.19
C ALA A 234 2.56 -4.21 -7.94
N ASN A 235 1.85 -4.26 -6.81
CA ASN A 235 2.37 -3.79 -5.54
C ASN A 235 3.27 -4.88 -4.93
N SER A 236 4.34 -4.50 -4.25
CA SER A 236 5.32 -5.47 -3.76
C SER A 236 4.83 -6.29 -2.56
N SER A 237 3.76 -5.83 -1.89
CA SER A 237 3.06 -6.56 -0.82
C SER A 237 1.61 -6.84 -1.28
N GLU A 238 0.68 -7.01 -0.35
CA GLU A 238 -0.72 -7.29 -0.58
C GLU A 238 -1.37 -6.28 -1.54
N GLY A 239 -2.34 -6.74 -2.33
CA GLY A 239 -3.19 -5.84 -3.11
C GLY A 239 -4.10 -5.03 -2.20
N ILE A 240 -5.06 -5.70 -1.56
CA ILE A 240 -5.96 -5.15 -0.55
C ILE A 240 -5.73 -5.88 0.76
N HIS A 241 -5.45 -5.15 1.84
CA HIS A 241 -5.19 -5.68 3.18
C HIS A 241 -6.12 -5.06 4.22
N HIS A 242 -7.00 -5.87 4.78
CA HIS A 242 -7.90 -5.49 5.88
C HIS A 242 -7.42 -6.14 7.18
N GLU A 243 -6.68 -5.40 7.98
CA GLU A 243 -5.96 -5.88 9.16
C GLU A 243 -6.57 -5.37 10.46
N ILE A 244 -6.67 -6.25 11.46
CA ILE A 244 -7.12 -5.98 12.83
C ILE A 244 -8.26 -4.96 12.88
N SER A 245 -9.32 -5.27 12.13
CA SER A 245 -10.45 -4.40 11.85
C SER A 245 -11.76 -5.21 11.90
N TYR A 246 -12.88 -4.59 11.54
CA TYR A 246 -14.23 -5.13 11.71
C TYR A 246 -14.97 -5.13 10.36
N ASP A 247 -16.27 -4.84 10.38
CA ASP A 247 -17.13 -4.90 9.20
C ASP A 247 -16.54 -4.20 7.97
N ALA A 248 -16.47 -4.92 6.85
CA ALA A 248 -16.07 -4.36 5.57
C ALA A 248 -16.78 -5.06 4.40
N VAL A 249 -16.84 -4.37 3.27
CA VAL A 249 -17.28 -4.93 1.99
C VAL A 249 -16.18 -4.70 0.96
N ILE A 250 -15.71 -5.77 0.34
CA ILE A 250 -14.69 -5.75 -0.72
C ILE A 250 -15.34 -6.37 -1.96
N ARG A 251 -15.74 -5.53 -2.91
CA ARG A 251 -16.48 -6.00 -4.08
C ARG A 251 -16.08 -5.39 -5.40
N ASP A 252 -16.30 -6.16 -6.47
CA ASP A 252 -16.14 -5.72 -7.85
C ASP A 252 -14.74 -5.15 -8.16
N ASN A 253 -13.71 -5.52 -7.39
CA ASN A 253 -12.34 -5.08 -7.60
C ASN A 253 -11.62 -6.03 -8.58
N LYS A 254 -10.66 -5.49 -9.32
CA LYS A 254 -9.67 -6.28 -10.07
C LYS A 254 -8.34 -6.22 -9.33
N VAL A 255 -7.90 -7.33 -8.76
CA VAL A 255 -6.70 -7.38 -7.91
C VAL A 255 -5.76 -8.48 -8.38
N PHE A 256 -4.60 -8.09 -8.90
CA PHE A 256 -3.75 -9.01 -9.65
C PHE A 256 -2.27 -8.67 -9.60
N ALA A 257 -1.41 -9.67 -9.70
CA ALA A 257 0.04 -9.50 -9.73
C ALA A 257 0.64 -8.69 -8.56
N ASN A 258 -0.02 -8.69 -7.38
CA ASN A 258 0.55 -8.14 -6.14
C ASN A 258 1.34 -9.22 -5.38
N GLY A 259 2.17 -8.81 -4.42
CA GLY A 259 2.92 -9.72 -3.55
C GLY A 259 4.29 -10.13 -4.07
N HIS A 260 4.82 -9.49 -5.12
CA HIS A 260 6.10 -9.90 -5.73
C HIS A 260 7.35 -9.65 -4.85
N GLY A 261 7.20 -9.02 -3.69
CA GLY A 261 8.25 -8.72 -2.72
C GLY A 261 8.00 -9.32 -1.33
N HIS A 262 7.02 -10.21 -1.19
CA HIS A 262 6.67 -10.91 0.05
C HIS A 262 6.30 -12.36 -0.26
N ASP A 263 7.09 -13.32 0.23
CA ASP A 263 6.84 -14.77 0.06
C ASP A 263 6.68 -15.50 1.41
N SER A 264 6.42 -14.76 2.49
CA SER A 264 6.37 -15.32 3.83
C SER A 264 4.95 -15.75 4.19
N TRP A 265 4.76 -17.07 4.33
CA TRP A 265 3.48 -17.69 4.67
C TRP A 265 2.37 -17.38 3.66
N LEU A 266 1.28 -16.73 4.06
CA LEU A 266 0.20 -16.29 3.17
C LEU A 266 0.10 -14.75 3.07
N PHE A 267 1.17 -14.05 3.45
CA PHE A 267 1.31 -12.62 3.19
C PHE A 267 1.65 -12.40 1.70
N GLY A 268 1.31 -11.22 1.18
CA GLY A 268 1.41 -10.96 -0.27
C GLY A 268 0.20 -11.43 -1.09
N ALA A 269 -0.93 -11.73 -0.43
CA ALA A 269 -2.17 -12.07 -1.11
C ALA A 269 -2.73 -10.91 -1.94
N GLN A 270 -3.50 -11.24 -2.98
CA GLN A 270 -4.25 -10.24 -3.72
C GLN A 270 -5.27 -9.54 -2.79
N ILE A 271 -6.02 -10.33 -2.00
CA ILE A 271 -6.90 -9.81 -0.96
C ILE A 271 -6.61 -10.55 0.34
N LEU A 272 -6.11 -9.84 1.35
CA LEU A 272 -5.80 -10.37 2.67
C LEU A 272 -6.75 -9.77 3.72
N ILE A 273 -7.47 -10.64 4.43
CA ILE A 273 -8.23 -10.30 5.64
C ILE A 273 -7.51 -10.92 6.83
N SER A 274 -6.83 -10.11 7.63
CA SER A 274 -6.04 -10.63 8.75
C SER A 274 -6.56 -10.10 10.07
N THR A 275 -6.91 -11.03 10.95
CA THR A 275 -7.47 -10.81 12.29
C THR A 275 -8.64 -9.83 12.27
N SER A 276 -9.54 -9.97 11.29
CA SER A 276 -10.67 -9.07 11.05
C SER A 276 -11.97 -9.83 10.79
N GLN A 277 -13.12 -9.22 11.15
CA GLN A 277 -14.40 -9.93 11.23
C GLN A 277 -15.52 -9.29 10.42
N ASN A 278 -16.51 -10.11 10.05
CA ASN A 278 -17.72 -9.72 9.32
C ASN A 278 -17.45 -9.05 7.96
N VAL A 279 -16.41 -9.51 7.25
CA VAL A 279 -16.09 -9.00 5.92
C VAL A 279 -16.86 -9.75 4.84
N GLU A 280 -17.53 -9.02 3.95
CA GLU A 280 -18.09 -9.55 2.70
C GLU A 280 -17.09 -9.35 1.55
N VAL A 281 -16.66 -10.43 0.91
CA VAL A 281 -15.74 -10.39 -0.23
C VAL A 281 -16.40 -11.05 -1.44
N TYR A 282 -16.84 -10.26 -2.42
CA TYR A 282 -17.57 -10.81 -3.58
C TYR A 282 -17.45 -10.06 -4.89
N GLY A 283 -17.69 -10.73 -6.02
CA GLY A 283 -17.65 -10.11 -7.34
C GLY A 283 -16.26 -9.64 -7.79
N ASN A 284 -15.20 -9.95 -7.03
CA ASN A 284 -13.85 -9.55 -7.37
C ASN A 284 -13.28 -10.47 -8.46
N HIS A 285 -12.45 -9.91 -9.34
CA HIS A 285 -11.59 -10.66 -10.25
C HIS A 285 -10.16 -10.62 -9.70
N VAL A 286 -9.68 -11.77 -9.24
CA VAL A 286 -8.40 -11.97 -8.58
C VAL A 286 -7.49 -12.82 -9.48
N GLU A 287 -6.28 -12.35 -9.77
CA GLU A 287 -5.28 -13.16 -10.49
C GLU A 287 -3.97 -13.24 -9.71
N VAL A 288 -3.57 -14.47 -9.41
CA VAL A 288 -2.29 -14.79 -8.80
C VAL A 288 -1.25 -14.98 -9.90
N ALA A 289 -0.11 -14.30 -9.76
CA ALA A 289 0.95 -14.39 -10.75
C ALA A 289 1.62 -15.78 -10.74
N PRO A 290 2.25 -16.23 -11.84
CA PRO A 290 2.78 -17.59 -11.93
C PRO A 290 3.82 -17.99 -10.88
N GLY A 291 4.50 -17.03 -10.26
CA GLY A 291 5.64 -17.28 -9.36
C GLY A 291 5.56 -16.60 -8.00
N TYR A 292 4.50 -15.86 -7.68
CA TYR A 292 4.38 -15.11 -6.43
C TYR A 292 2.93 -14.72 -6.12
N GLY A 293 2.72 -14.36 -4.87
CA GLY A 293 1.43 -13.90 -4.34
C GLY A 293 0.45 -15.04 -4.08
N ASP A 294 -0.62 -14.68 -3.38
CA ASP A 294 -1.73 -15.55 -3.02
C ASP A 294 -3.05 -14.96 -3.50
N GLY A 295 -4.13 -15.74 -3.45
CA GLY A 295 -5.47 -15.35 -3.88
C GLY A 295 -6.20 -14.52 -2.84
N ILE A 296 -7.31 -15.06 -2.30
CA ILE A 296 -8.07 -14.46 -1.20
C ILE A 296 -7.78 -15.25 0.07
N VAL A 297 -7.21 -14.58 1.07
CA VAL A 297 -6.70 -15.22 2.29
C VAL A 297 -7.34 -14.61 3.54
N LEU A 298 -7.67 -15.48 4.49
CA LEU A 298 -8.04 -15.14 5.86
C LEU A 298 -6.91 -15.56 6.82
N LEU A 299 -6.38 -14.64 7.62
CA LEU A 299 -5.34 -14.96 8.62
C LEU A 299 -5.83 -14.71 10.03
N GLN A 300 -5.54 -15.60 10.98
CA GLN A 300 -5.74 -15.34 12.41
C GLN A 300 -4.39 -15.26 13.13
N GLN A 301 -4.23 -14.24 13.97
CA GLN A 301 -3.08 -14.05 14.84
C GLN A 301 -3.49 -13.42 16.18
N ASP A 302 -2.68 -13.58 17.22
CA ASP A 302 -2.91 -12.89 18.51
C ASP A 302 -2.65 -11.39 18.38
N ARG A 303 -3.72 -10.61 18.42
CA ARG A 303 -3.66 -9.14 18.25
C ARG A 303 -4.41 -8.37 19.34
N GLY A 304 -4.98 -9.06 20.33
CA GLY A 304 -5.74 -8.46 21.43
C GLY A 304 -7.05 -7.77 21.01
N ASP A 305 -7.37 -6.66 21.69
CA ASP A 305 -8.64 -5.94 21.54
C ASP A 305 -8.49 -4.57 20.86
N GLY A 306 -9.52 -4.19 20.11
CA GLY A 306 -9.66 -2.89 19.47
C GLY A 306 -10.83 -2.06 19.99
N LEU A 307 -11.12 -0.96 19.28
CA LEU A 307 -12.19 -0.01 19.67
C LEU A 307 -13.60 -0.60 19.65
N HIS A 308 -13.83 -1.69 18.92
CA HIS A 308 -15.14 -2.31 18.74
C HIS A 308 -15.18 -3.77 19.21
N GLY A 309 -14.22 -4.18 20.05
CA GLY A 309 -14.12 -5.54 20.62
C GLY A 309 -12.84 -6.28 20.21
N ALA A 310 -12.77 -7.57 20.54
CA ALA A 310 -11.62 -8.41 20.22
C ALA A 310 -11.36 -8.47 18.70
N PHE A 311 -10.08 -8.46 18.31
CA PHE A 311 -9.69 -8.72 16.94
C PHE A 311 -9.74 -10.23 16.68
N ARG A 312 -10.56 -10.63 15.73
CA ARG A 312 -10.80 -12.02 15.36
C ARG A 312 -11.04 -12.11 13.87
N THR A 313 -10.57 -13.18 13.27
CA THR A 313 -10.96 -13.62 11.94
C THR A 313 -12.16 -14.51 12.09
N SER A 314 -13.34 -13.91 11.96
CA SER A 314 -14.62 -14.59 12.20
C SER A 314 -15.74 -13.97 11.37
N GLY A 315 -16.73 -14.79 10.98
CA GLY A 315 -17.90 -14.32 10.22
C GLY A 315 -17.58 -13.75 8.84
N ASN A 316 -16.40 -14.00 8.28
CA ASN A 316 -16.03 -13.50 6.95
C ASN A 316 -16.61 -14.40 5.86
N ARG A 317 -17.25 -13.79 4.86
CA ARG A 317 -17.89 -14.52 3.75
C ARG A 317 -17.21 -14.15 2.44
N VAL A 318 -16.55 -15.12 1.83
CA VAL A 318 -15.88 -14.99 0.54
C VAL A 318 -16.70 -15.75 -0.51
N HIS A 319 -17.37 -15.05 -1.42
CA HIS A 319 -18.31 -15.68 -2.34
C HIS A 319 -18.43 -14.97 -3.67
N GLY A 320 -18.80 -15.68 -4.74
CA GLY A 320 -19.06 -15.05 -6.05
C GLY A 320 -17.85 -14.32 -6.66
N ASN A 321 -16.62 -14.67 -6.29
CA ASN A 321 -15.40 -14.14 -6.88
C ASN A 321 -14.91 -15.02 -8.04
N LEU A 322 -14.17 -14.43 -8.98
CA LEU A 322 -13.34 -15.16 -9.93
C LEU A 322 -11.90 -15.12 -9.44
N ILE A 323 -11.29 -16.28 -9.18
CA ILE A 323 -9.92 -16.43 -8.71
C ILE A 323 -9.13 -17.27 -9.72
N VAL A 324 -8.09 -16.69 -10.30
CA VAL A 324 -7.27 -17.30 -11.34
C VAL A 324 -5.85 -17.51 -10.81
N TYR A 325 -5.33 -18.72 -10.92
CA TYR A 325 -3.95 -19.05 -10.61
C TYR A 325 -3.13 -19.15 -11.90
N GLY A 326 -2.20 -18.21 -12.10
CA GLY A 326 -1.36 -18.15 -13.29
C GLY A 326 -0.21 -19.17 -13.31
N GLY A 327 -0.03 -19.95 -12.24
CA GLY A 327 1.03 -20.94 -12.09
C GLY A 327 0.69 -21.98 -11.03
N LYS A 328 1.66 -22.81 -10.66
CA LYS A 328 1.47 -23.92 -9.71
C LYS A 328 1.36 -23.49 -8.24
N ASN A 329 1.68 -22.23 -7.97
CA ASN A 329 1.76 -21.67 -6.62
C ASN A 329 0.59 -20.71 -6.37
N GLY A 330 0.41 -20.31 -5.12
CA GLY A 330 -0.60 -19.35 -4.69
C GLY A 330 -1.78 -20.04 -4.01
N ILE A 331 -2.23 -19.47 -2.91
CA ILE A 331 -3.20 -20.09 -2.01
C ILE A 331 -4.41 -19.16 -1.84
N SER A 332 -5.60 -19.74 -1.76
CA SER A 332 -6.79 -19.09 -1.17
C SER A 332 -7.27 -19.90 0.02
N GLY A 333 -7.92 -19.26 0.98
CA GLY A 333 -8.46 -19.96 2.15
C GLY A 333 -8.07 -19.29 3.45
N ALA A 334 -7.84 -20.08 4.50
CA ALA A 334 -7.58 -19.59 5.84
C ALA A 334 -6.43 -20.32 6.54
N ALA A 335 -5.64 -19.57 7.29
CA ALA A 335 -4.61 -20.10 8.17
C ALA A 335 -4.45 -19.23 9.43
N GLY A 336 -3.92 -19.79 10.51
CA GLY A 336 -3.64 -19.03 11.72
C GLY A 336 -2.45 -19.59 12.49
N ASP A 337 -1.84 -18.74 13.32
CA ASP A 337 -0.83 -19.11 14.32
C ASP A 337 -1.36 -18.92 15.75
N TYR A 338 -2.66 -18.71 15.89
CA TYR A 338 -3.35 -18.44 17.14
C TYR A 338 -4.84 -18.75 17.02
N ASP A 339 -5.43 -19.39 18.04
CA ASP A 339 -6.89 -19.67 18.13
C ASP A 339 -7.51 -20.22 16.82
N ASN A 340 -6.82 -21.20 16.22
CA ASN A 340 -7.19 -21.77 14.92
C ASN A 340 -8.53 -22.51 14.97
N GLU A 341 -8.90 -23.07 16.13
CA GLU A 341 -10.24 -23.64 16.32
C GLU A 341 -11.32 -22.58 16.07
N ALA A 342 -11.17 -21.36 16.62
CA ALA A 342 -12.09 -20.27 16.37
C ALA A 342 -12.04 -19.82 14.90
N LEU A 343 -10.87 -19.77 14.27
CA LEU A 343 -10.74 -19.43 12.85
C LEU A 343 -11.64 -20.32 11.97
N PHE A 344 -11.67 -21.63 12.22
CA PHE A 344 -12.42 -22.57 11.37
C PHE A 344 -13.88 -22.79 11.83
N SER A 345 -14.25 -22.42 13.05
CA SER A 345 -15.60 -22.65 13.62
C SER A 345 -16.47 -21.38 13.80
N SER A 346 -15.90 -20.18 13.62
CA SER A 346 -16.58 -18.91 13.89
C SER A 346 -17.32 -18.29 12.69
N GLY A 347 -17.74 -19.11 11.73
CA GLY A 347 -18.55 -18.67 10.59
C GLY A 347 -17.78 -18.02 9.44
N ASN A 348 -16.46 -18.20 9.37
CA ASN A 348 -15.72 -17.93 8.14
C ASN A 348 -16.11 -18.95 7.07
N HIS A 349 -16.35 -18.49 5.84
CA HIS A 349 -16.87 -19.35 4.80
C HIS A 349 -16.52 -18.87 3.39
N PHE A 350 -16.08 -19.81 2.56
CA PHE A 350 -15.87 -19.69 1.13
C PHE A 350 -16.97 -20.47 0.41
N ASN A 351 -17.76 -19.82 -0.44
CA ASN A 351 -18.78 -20.53 -1.22
C ASN A 351 -19.16 -19.83 -2.52
N GLY A 352 -19.41 -20.59 -3.59
CA GLY A 352 -19.88 -20.05 -4.85
C GLY A 352 -18.84 -19.21 -5.58
N ASN A 353 -17.55 -19.42 -5.30
CA ASN A 353 -16.47 -18.79 -6.07
C ASN A 353 -16.18 -19.62 -7.33
N SER A 354 -15.64 -18.97 -8.35
CA SER A 354 -15.17 -19.60 -9.59
C SER A 354 -13.65 -19.56 -9.62
N TYR A 355 -13.02 -20.73 -9.76
CA TYR A 355 -11.58 -20.89 -9.77
C TYR A 355 -11.08 -21.35 -11.13
N LYS A 356 -9.92 -20.83 -11.56
CA LYS A 356 -9.19 -21.31 -12.73
C LYS A 356 -7.75 -21.61 -12.37
N ALA A 357 -7.23 -22.77 -12.77
CA ALA A 357 -5.81 -23.12 -12.61
C ALA A 357 -5.31 -23.95 -13.81
N LEU A 358 -3.98 -24.13 -13.88
CA LEU A 358 -3.34 -24.86 -14.96
C LEU A 358 -3.39 -26.39 -14.79
N GLY A 359 -3.58 -26.87 -13.56
CA GLY A 359 -3.67 -28.30 -13.26
C GLY A 359 -4.73 -28.63 -12.19
N GLY A 360 -5.32 -29.83 -12.29
CA GLY A 360 -6.38 -30.26 -11.36
C GLY A 360 -5.90 -30.80 -10.00
N ASN A 361 -4.61 -31.11 -9.88
CA ASN A 361 -4.00 -31.71 -8.68
C ASN A 361 -3.15 -30.70 -7.91
N GLU A 362 -3.25 -29.41 -8.23
CA GLU A 362 -2.49 -28.35 -7.56
C GLU A 362 -3.17 -27.99 -6.24
N GLU A 363 -2.36 -27.76 -5.20
CA GLU A 363 -2.83 -27.45 -3.85
C GLU A 363 -2.99 -25.94 -3.66
N HIS A 364 -4.03 -25.39 -4.27
CA HIS A 364 -4.30 -23.94 -4.25
C HIS A 364 -5.16 -23.46 -3.07
N TRP A 365 -5.52 -24.36 -2.15
CA TRP A 365 -6.41 -24.04 -1.03
C TRP A 365 -5.82 -24.42 0.32
N ALA A 366 -6.08 -23.63 1.35
CA ALA A 366 -5.63 -23.88 2.73
C ALA A 366 -6.79 -23.77 3.72
N TRP A 367 -7.02 -24.82 4.51
CA TRP A 367 -8.05 -24.85 5.57
C TRP A 367 -7.84 -26.05 6.47
N ASP A 368 -8.16 -25.85 7.75
CA ASP A 368 -7.85 -26.80 8.82
C ASP A 368 -6.34 -26.97 9.05
N GLU A 369 -5.98 -27.69 10.11
CA GLU A 369 -4.59 -28.00 10.45
C GLU A 369 -4.17 -29.39 9.98
N GLU A 370 -2.93 -29.53 9.50
CA GLU A 370 -2.35 -30.84 9.17
C GLU A 370 -1.68 -31.48 10.40
N LYS A 371 -1.09 -30.64 11.26
CA LYS A 371 -0.50 -30.89 12.59
C LYS A 371 -0.54 -29.57 13.35
N GLU A 372 -0.68 -29.61 14.69
CA GLU A 372 -0.67 -28.42 15.57
C GLU A 372 0.24 -27.32 14.99
N ASP A 373 -0.38 -26.19 14.62
CA ASP A 373 0.26 -24.98 14.08
C ASP A 373 0.82 -25.04 12.64
N ARG A 374 0.32 -25.95 11.78
CA ARG A 374 0.59 -25.93 10.32
C ARG A 374 -0.68 -26.03 9.50
N GLN A 375 -0.89 -25.06 8.61
CA GLN A 375 -1.99 -25.08 7.65
C GLN A 375 -1.93 -26.31 6.75
N ARG A 376 -3.09 -26.91 6.49
CA ARG A 376 -3.22 -28.00 5.53
C ARG A 376 -3.53 -27.45 4.15
N TYR A 377 -2.59 -27.58 3.23
CA TYR A 377 -2.84 -27.34 1.81
C TYR A 377 -3.67 -28.47 1.21
N ARG A 378 -4.50 -28.13 0.23
CA ARG A 378 -5.55 -29.00 -0.28
C ARG A 378 -5.69 -28.83 -1.78
N THR A 379 -5.92 -29.94 -2.46
CA THR A 379 -6.48 -29.97 -3.82
C THR A 379 -7.95 -29.53 -3.81
N TRP A 380 -8.52 -29.24 -4.98
CA TRP A 380 -9.94 -28.87 -5.10
C TRP A 380 -10.90 -29.92 -4.50
N GLY A 381 -10.61 -31.21 -4.69
CA GLY A 381 -11.42 -32.29 -4.13
C GLY A 381 -11.43 -32.27 -2.60
N GLU A 382 -10.24 -32.19 -1.99
CA GLU A 382 -10.06 -32.13 -0.54
C GLU A 382 -10.60 -30.84 0.07
N TRP A 383 -10.60 -29.74 -0.70
CA TRP A 383 -11.20 -28.48 -0.30
C TRP A 383 -12.70 -28.63 -0.07
N ARG A 384 -13.41 -29.23 -1.02
CA ARG A 384 -14.86 -29.42 -0.94
C ARG A 384 -15.29 -30.37 0.17
N GLU A 385 -14.44 -31.33 0.54
CA GLU A 385 -14.69 -32.22 1.69
C GLU A 385 -14.70 -31.47 3.03
N THR A 386 -14.16 -30.26 3.10
CA THR A 386 -14.22 -29.41 4.31
C THR A 386 -15.54 -28.64 4.48
N GLY A 387 -16.49 -28.81 3.54
CA GLY A 387 -17.74 -28.05 3.51
C GLY A 387 -17.60 -26.65 2.91
N GLN A 388 -16.42 -26.29 2.40
CA GLN A 388 -16.21 -25.07 1.63
C GLN A 388 -16.59 -25.30 0.15
N GLU A 389 -16.98 -24.24 -0.55
CA GLU A 389 -17.26 -24.27 -2.00
C GLU A 389 -18.29 -25.32 -2.41
N GLU A 390 -19.39 -25.44 -1.64
CA GLU A 390 -20.54 -26.29 -1.97
C GLU A 390 -21.09 -25.94 -3.37
N ASP A 391 -21.25 -24.65 -3.64
CA ASP A 391 -21.72 -24.07 -4.90
C ASP A 391 -20.57 -23.58 -5.81
N GLY A 392 -19.32 -23.84 -5.41
CA GLY A 392 -18.13 -23.38 -6.12
C GLY A 392 -17.86 -24.12 -7.43
N LYS A 393 -17.08 -23.50 -8.30
CA LYS A 393 -16.69 -24.06 -9.60
C LYS A 393 -15.18 -24.01 -9.76
N PHE A 394 -14.62 -25.04 -10.38
CA PHE A 394 -13.21 -25.11 -10.72
C PHE A 394 -13.03 -25.58 -12.16
N GLU A 395 -12.28 -24.80 -12.93
CA GLU A 395 -11.98 -25.06 -14.33
C GLU A 395 -10.47 -25.19 -14.51
N ILE A 396 -10.04 -26.22 -15.24
CA ILE A 396 -8.65 -26.40 -15.64
C ILE A 396 -8.49 -25.72 -17.00
N GLU A 397 -8.10 -24.45 -16.98
CA GLU A 397 -8.02 -23.62 -18.17
C GLU A 397 -6.91 -22.58 -18.00
N GLY A 398 -6.15 -22.33 -19.08
CA GLY A 398 -5.25 -21.18 -19.12
C GLY A 398 -6.01 -19.87 -19.16
N HIS A 399 -5.40 -18.79 -18.68
CA HIS A 399 -5.95 -17.44 -18.74
C HIS A 399 -4.92 -16.48 -19.32
N GLU A 400 -5.39 -15.57 -20.18
CA GLU A 400 -4.58 -14.41 -20.60
C GLU A 400 -4.59 -13.39 -19.46
N PRO A 401 -3.45 -13.06 -18.85
CA PRO A 401 -3.40 -12.18 -17.69
C PRO A 401 -3.98 -10.79 -17.97
N LEU A 402 -4.56 -10.16 -16.96
CA LEU A 402 -5.01 -8.77 -17.03
C LEU A 402 -3.86 -7.80 -17.35
N ASP A 403 -4.14 -6.82 -18.21
CA ASP A 403 -3.17 -5.76 -18.55
C ASP A 403 -2.78 -4.92 -17.31
N LEU A 404 -1.48 -4.70 -17.12
CA LEU A 404 -0.92 -3.90 -16.02
C LEU A 404 -1.07 -2.38 -16.27
N GLU A 405 -2.30 -1.92 -16.48
CA GLU A 405 -2.63 -0.52 -16.76
C GLU A 405 -3.88 -0.06 -16.02
N CYS A 406 -3.99 1.26 -15.79
CA CYS A 406 -5.15 1.87 -15.14
C CYS A 406 -6.38 2.05 -16.04
N GLY A 407 -6.25 1.77 -17.35
CA GLY A 407 -7.26 2.17 -18.35
C GLY A 407 -7.41 3.69 -18.45
N ASN A 408 -8.55 4.15 -18.98
CA ASN A 408 -8.83 5.56 -19.24
C ASN A 408 -9.34 6.31 -17.98
N MET A 409 -8.46 6.54 -17.01
CA MET A 409 -8.79 7.34 -15.82
C MET A 409 -8.38 8.82 -15.99
N PRO A 410 -9.31 9.79 -15.89
CA PRO A 410 -8.99 11.21 -15.95
C PRO A 410 -8.46 11.73 -14.61
N VAL A 411 -7.14 11.87 -14.45
CA VAL A 411 -6.53 12.32 -13.18
C VAL A 411 -5.47 13.42 -13.34
N GLY A 412 -5.24 14.16 -12.25
CA GLY A 412 -4.16 15.16 -12.16
C GLY A 412 -4.48 16.54 -12.77
N PRO A 413 -3.50 17.47 -12.78
CA PRO A 413 -3.71 18.86 -13.23
C PRO A 413 -3.86 18.97 -14.75
N ALA A 414 -3.58 17.89 -15.50
CA ALA A 414 -3.70 17.83 -16.96
C ALA A 414 -5.13 18.05 -17.48
N LEU A 415 -6.15 18.02 -16.60
CA LEU A 415 -7.53 18.38 -16.94
C LEU A 415 -7.74 19.84 -17.37
N ARG A 416 -6.73 20.72 -17.31
CA ARG A 416 -6.79 22.09 -17.87
C ARG A 416 -6.31 22.24 -19.32
N GLN A 417 -5.76 21.20 -19.97
CA GLN A 417 -5.28 21.35 -21.36
C GLN A 417 -6.33 21.08 -22.45
N VAL A 418 -7.55 20.69 -22.09
CA VAL A 418 -8.64 20.49 -23.06
C VAL A 418 -9.73 21.54 -22.80
N GLY A 419 -9.52 22.75 -23.33
CA GLY A 419 -10.47 23.85 -23.22
C GLY A 419 -9.83 25.21 -23.43
N GLY A 420 -9.26 25.43 -24.61
CA GLY A 420 -8.87 26.74 -25.14
C GLY A 420 -9.62 27.01 -26.43
#